data_AF-A0A1Y2L175-F1
#
_entry.id   AF-A0A1Y2L175-F1
#
_cell.length_a   1.000
_cell.length_b   1.000
_cell.length_c   1.000
_cell.angle_alpha   90.00
_cell.angle_beta   90.00
_cell.angle_gamma   90.00
#
_symmetry.space_group_name_H-M   'P 1'
#
loop_
_entity.id
_entity.type
_entity.pdbx_description
1 polymer ?
#
loop_
_entity_poly.entity_id
_entity_poly.type
_entity_poly.pdbx_seq_one_letter_code
_entity_poly.pdbx_strand_id
1 'polypeptide(L)'
;MKLEQWLSNTQTSRSAFAERIGVSKSVVTKWCSGEVLPRTVPLLAIYRVTAGQVSPNDFYDLSGLTACNDDDPAGGRCAIEGGTKGAAA
;
A
#
# COMPACT_ATOMS: atom_id res chain seq x y z
N MET A 1 3.94 -4.96 9.60
CA MET A 1 2.57 -4.92 10.20
C MET A 1 1.73 -3.88 9.45
N LYS A 2 0.43 -4.13 9.22
CA LYS A 2 -0.45 -3.13 8.56
C LYS A 2 -0.71 -1.94 9.49
N LEU A 3 -0.94 -0.75 8.92
CA LEU A 3 -1.22 0.47 9.68
C LEU A 3 -2.42 0.32 10.63
N GLU A 4 -3.49 -0.33 10.19
CA GLU A 4 -4.67 -0.57 11.03
C GLU A 4 -4.37 -1.42 12.27
N GLN A 5 -3.53 -2.44 12.12
CA GLN A 5 -3.10 -3.29 13.22
C GLN A 5 -2.25 -2.50 14.21
N TRP A 6 -1.35 -1.63 13.73
CA TRP A 6 -0.56 -0.74 14.58
C TRP A 6 -1.43 0.20 15.42
N LEU A 7 -2.45 0.82 14.80
CA LEU A 7 -3.38 1.71 15.49
C LEU A 7 -4.16 0.97 16.57
N SER A 8 -4.57 -0.27 16.28
CA SER A 8 -5.32 -1.10 17.22
C SER A 8 -4.45 -1.54 18.40
N ASN A 9 -3.22 -2.01 18.14
CA ASN A 9 -2.26 -2.44 19.17
C ASN A 9 -1.84 -1.31 20.10
N THR A 10 -1.72 -0.10 19.58
CA THR A 10 -1.34 1.09 20.36
C THR A 10 -2.53 1.83 20.97
N GLN A 11 -3.76 1.33 20.74
CA GLN A 11 -5.01 2.02 21.08
C GLN A 11 -5.05 3.48 20.58
N THR A 12 -4.35 3.76 19.48
CA THR A 12 -4.29 5.09 18.88
C THR A 12 -5.48 5.25 17.93
N SER A 13 -6.31 6.27 18.17
CA SER A 13 -7.41 6.57 17.25
C SER A 13 -6.90 7.11 15.91
N ARG A 14 -7.63 6.84 14.82
CA ARG A 14 -7.30 7.35 13.49
C ARG A 14 -7.19 8.88 13.45
N SER A 15 -8.01 9.60 14.24
CA SER A 15 -7.95 11.06 14.36
C SER A 15 -6.66 11.53 15.02
N ALA A 16 -6.31 10.95 16.17
CA ALA A 16 -5.10 11.32 16.90
C ALA A 16 -3.83 11.04 16.07
N PHE A 17 -3.82 9.94 15.32
CA PHE A 17 -2.73 9.64 14.40
C PHE A 17 -2.64 10.66 13.25
N ALA A 18 -3.78 11.05 12.69
CA ALA A 18 -3.85 12.03 11.63
C ALA A 18 -3.30 13.40 12.08
N GLU A 19 -3.66 13.84 13.29
CA GLU A 19 -3.16 15.07 13.90
C GLU A 19 -1.64 15.04 14.09
N ARG A 20 -1.08 13.90 14.54
CA ARG A 20 0.38 13.75 14.72
C ARG A 20 1.16 13.85 13.40
N ILE A 21 0.56 13.45 12.28
CA ILE A 21 1.20 13.48 10.95
C ILE A 21 0.84 14.74 10.16
N GLY A 22 -0.19 15.49 10.59
CA GLY A 22 -0.68 16.69 9.90
C GLY A 22 -1.54 16.37 8.68
N VAL A 23 -2.35 15.30 8.74
CA VAL A 23 -3.29 14.91 7.68
C VAL A 23 -4.72 14.79 8.22
N SER A 24 -5.70 14.62 7.33
CA SER A 24 -7.09 14.42 7.75
C SER A 24 -7.35 12.96 8.15
N LYS A 25 -8.31 12.74 9.07
CA LYS A 25 -8.78 11.41 9.47
C LYS A 25 -9.19 10.56 8.27
N SER A 26 -9.87 11.15 7.28
CA SER A 26 -10.32 10.45 6.07
C SER A 26 -9.15 9.89 5.27
N VAL A 27 -8.03 10.60 5.19
CA VAL A 27 -6.81 10.11 4.52
C VAL A 27 -6.24 8.90 5.25
N VAL A 28 -6.18 8.93 6.59
CA VAL A 28 -5.74 7.76 7.39
C VAL A 28 -6.67 6.56 7.18
N THR A 29 -7.98 6.78 7.10
CA THR A 29 -8.94 5.71 6.79
C THR A 29 -8.65 5.08 5.43
N LYS A 30 -8.38 5.88 4.40
CA LYS A 30 -8.04 5.39 3.05
C LYS A 30 -6.74 4.61 3.02
N TRP A 31 -5.77 4.99 3.84
CA TRP A 31 -4.53 4.23 3.99
C TRP A 31 -4.75 2.90 4.71
N CYS A 32 -5.66 2.85 5.69
CA CYS A 32 -6.01 1.61 6.39
C CYS A 32 -6.75 0.63 5.46
N SER A 33 -7.66 1.12 4.62
CA SER A 33 -8.41 0.29 3.67
C SER A 33 -7.60 -0.10 2.42
N GLY A 34 -6.46 0.55 2.17
CA GLY A 34 -5.67 0.34 0.95
C GLY A 34 -6.24 1.05 -0.30
N GLU A 35 -7.27 1.89 -0.16
CA GLU A 35 -7.84 2.67 -1.28
C GLU A 35 -6.82 3.65 -1.87
N VAL A 36 -5.96 4.21 -1.01
CA VAL A 36 -4.93 5.17 -1.39
C VAL A 36 -3.60 4.80 -0.75
N LEU A 37 -2.52 4.88 -1.52
CA LEU A 37 -1.16 4.76 -0.99
C LEU A 37 -0.65 6.12 -0.46
N PRO A 38 -0.02 6.15 0.72
CA PRO A 38 0.65 7.37 1.20
C PRO A 38 1.75 7.79 0.23
N ARG A 39 1.85 9.10 -0.04
CA ARG A 39 2.98 9.67 -0.79
C ARG A 39 4.25 9.69 0.08
N THR A 40 5.39 9.95 -0.53
CA THR A 40 6.72 9.89 0.10
C THR A 40 6.79 10.61 1.45
N VAL A 41 6.29 11.85 1.55
CA VAL A 41 6.35 12.63 2.79
C VAL A 41 5.52 11.99 3.92
N PRO A 42 4.21 11.72 3.73
CA PRO A 42 3.43 10.96 4.71
C PRO A 42 4.02 9.58 5.05
N LEU A 43 4.55 8.87 4.05
CA LEU A 43 5.11 7.53 4.23
C LEU A 43 6.31 7.53 5.18
N LEU A 44 7.22 8.50 5.02
CA LEU A 44 8.35 8.69 5.93
C LEU A 44 7.89 9.11 7.33
N ALA A 45 6.86 9.95 7.43
CA ALA A 45 6.28 10.34 8.72
C ALA A 45 5.68 9.13 9.45
N ILE A 46 4.91 8.30 8.75
CA ILE A 46 4.37 7.04 9.29
C ILE A 46 5.49 6.14 9.79
N TYR A 47 6.53 5.92 8.97
CA TYR A 47 7.67 5.08 9.35
C TYR A 47 8.35 5.57 10.63
N ARG A 48 8.56 6.89 10.77
CA ARG A 48 9.16 7.50 11.95
C ARG A 48 8.26 7.40 13.19
N VAL A 49 6.97 7.74 13.07
CA VAL A 49 6.01 7.73 14.19
C VAL A 49 5.76 6.32 14.71
N THR A 50 5.79 5.33 13.83
CA THR A 50 5.59 3.92 14.17
C THR A 50 6.90 3.22 14.56
N ALA A 51 8.02 3.96 14.66
CA ALA A 51 9.35 3.41 14.96
C ALA A 51 9.73 2.21 14.05
N GLY A 52 9.32 2.26 12.78
CA GLY A 52 9.57 1.21 11.79
C GLY A 52 8.67 -0.03 11.90
N GLN A 53 7.71 -0.08 12.83
CA GLN A 53 6.76 -1.20 12.92
C GLN A 53 5.83 -1.27 11.70
N VAL A 54 5.53 -0.13 11.09
CA VAL A 54 4.84 -0.02 9.80
C VAL A 54 5.84 0.45 8.76
N SER A 55 6.24 -0.46 7.88
CA SER A 55 7.16 -0.21 6.79
C SER A 55 6.42 0.23 5.52
N PRO A 56 7.10 0.89 4.55
CA PRO A 56 6.54 1.14 3.22
C PRO A 56 5.96 -0.11 2.56
N ASN A 57 6.62 -1.26 2.73
CA ASN A 57 6.23 -2.52 2.14
C ASN A 57 4.88 -3.03 2.69
N ASP A 58 4.53 -2.65 3.92
CA ASP A 58 3.25 -3.02 4.55
C ASP A 58 2.05 -2.37 3.86
N PHE A 59 2.22 -1.35 3.03
CA PHE A 59 1.12 -0.76 2.27
C PHE A 59 0.79 -1.53 0.98
N TYR A 60 1.63 -2.48 0.59
CA TYR A 60 1.42 -3.32 -0.59
C TYR A 60 0.86 -4.68 -0.17
N ASP A 61 0.05 -5.29 -1.03
CA ASP A 61 -0.35 -6.70 -0.90
C ASP A 61 0.53 -7.55 -1.81
N LEU A 62 1.71 -7.90 -1.30
CA LEU A 62 2.69 -8.71 -2.03
C LEU A 62 2.47 -10.21 -1.84
N SER A 63 1.44 -10.63 -1.11
CA SER A 63 1.25 -12.03 -0.72
C SER A 63 0.94 -12.98 -1.89
N GLY A 64 0.44 -12.46 -3.01
CA GLY A 64 0.18 -13.22 -4.24
C GLY A 64 1.11 -12.90 -5.41
N LEU A 65 2.08 -12.00 -5.21
CA LEU A 65 3.02 -11.61 -6.25
C LEU A 65 4.25 -12.51 -6.17
N THR A 66 4.33 -13.47 -7.11
CA THR A 66 5.58 -14.21 -7.34
C THR A 66 6.46 -13.36 -8.24
N ALA A 67 7.68 -13.08 -7.81
CA ALA A 67 8.68 -12.50 -8.69
C ALA A 67 8.94 -13.48 -9.85
N CYS A 68 8.83 -13.00 -11.09
CA CYS A 68 9.35 -13.76 -12.22
C CYS A 68 10.87 -13.91 -12.00
N ASN A 69 11.31 -15.09 -11.60
CA ASN A 69 12.72 -15.42 -11.67
C ASN A 69 12.99 -15.76 -13.13
N ASP A 70 13.82 -14.95 -13.81
CA ASP A 70 14.27 -15.17 -15.20
C ASP A 70 15.15 -16.44 -15.36
N ASP A 71 15.30 -17.26 -14.32
CA ASP A 71 15.93 -18.59 -14.34
C ASP A 71 14.93 -19.71 -14.70
N ASP A 72 13.90 -19.41 -15.51
CA ASP A 72 13.09 -20.43 -16.16
C ASP A 72 13.69 -20.73 -17.56
N PRO A 73 14.45 -21.84 -17.74
CA PRO A 73 14.97 -22.22 -19.05
C PRO A 73 13.88 -22.76 -20.01
N ALA A 74 12.59 -22.65 -19.70
CA ALA A 74 11.50 -23.24 -20.46
C ALA A 74 10.46 -22.21 -20.93
N GLY A 75 10.93 -21.21 -21.69
CA GLY A 75 10.31 -20.84 -22.96
C GLY A 75 8.96 -20.11 -22.95
N GLY A 76 9.01 -18.85 -23.42
CA GLY A 76 8.12 -18.44 -24.51
C GLY A 76 6.89 -17.60 -24.15
N ARG A 77 6.99 -16.31 -24.48
CA ARG A 77 5.92 -15.35 -24.79
C ARG A 77 5.08 -14.86 -23.60
N CYS A 78 5.45 -13.68 -23.08
CA CYS A 78 4.49 -12.78 -22.43
C CYS A 78 3.42 -12.38 -23.45
N ALA A 79 2.30 -13.11 -23.44
CA ALA A 79 1.08 -12.68 -24.08
C ALA A 79 0.39 -11.66 -23.16
N ILE A 80 0.51 -10.37 -23.48
CA ILE A 80 -0.46 -9.37 -22.99
C ILE A 80 -1.71 -9.46 -23.88
N GLU A 81 -2.57 -10.45 -23.61
CA GLU A 81 -3.87 -10.51 -24.29
C GLU A 81 -4.81 -9.43 -23.75
N GLY A 82 -5.43 -8.66 -24.66
CA GLY A 82 -6.74 -8.05 -24.40
C GLY A 82 -6.86 -6.54 -24.45
N GLY A 83 -6.28 -5.85 -25.45
CA GLY A 83 -6.76 -4.52 -25.84
C GLY A 83 -8.12 -4.62 -26.53
N THR A 84 -9.23 -4.49 -25.79
CA THR A 84 -10.56 -4.38 -26.40
C THR A 84 -10.75 -2.98 -26.99
N LYS A 85 -10.90 -2.98 -28.32
CA LYS A 85 -11.16 -1.88 -29.24
C LYS A 85 -12.22 -0.89 -28.74
N GLY A 86 -12.02 0.38 -29.10
CA GLY A 86 -13.07 1.39 -29.09
C GLY A 86 -14.26 1.01 -29.97
N ALA A 87 -15.44 1.47 -29.56
CA ALA A 87 -16.62 1.55 -30.39
C ALA A 87 -17.16 2.98 -30.27
N ALA A 88 -17.01 3.73 -31.37
CA ALA A 88 -17.78 4.93 -31.65
C ALA A 88 -19.15 4.50 -32.18
N ALA A 89 -20.20 5.19 -31.74
CA ALA A 89 -21.50 5.27 -32.38
C ALA A 89 -22.06 6.68 -32.16
#